data_AF-A0A4Z2G1G8-F1
#
_entry.id   AF-A0A4Z2G1G8-F1
#
_cell.length_a   1.000
_cell.length_b   1.000
_cell.length_c   1.000
_cell.angle_alpha   90.00
_cell.angle_beta   90.00
_cell.angle_gamma   90.00
#
_symmetry.space_group_name_H-M   'P 1'
#
loop_
_entity.id
_entity.type
_entity.pdbx_description
1 polymer ?
#
loop_
_entity_poly.entity_id
_entity_poly.type
_entity_poly.pdbx_seq_one_letter_code
_entity_poly.pdbx_strand_id
1 'polypeptide(L)'
;MEGLPSGTVLGAVTAKDPDEGENGTVYYSLTGPRAERFSLHPTSGELRTASPLRSAERAEYVFSVTAADHGTPGLSSTCQLRIQVLSSSRANPKPNVLSMTLNTVEGVSPGSVIGSVRPHDQHQANVLEGQVTYLVVGGTDRDGTFMVDRLKGDVYLVRELDYEKGSRYRLHIEVSDFSRAFPSSHLVQLDIDVQDSNDHAPQFTEDPVTIVIPENMEPGASIYTFQAVDQVGNRIYHLHRSCVVLTSGSISRCPLRGHLLLKERKLNVMKYHFWSVILKDSFWSTKRNKGSKNSLLEELI
;
A
#
# COMPACT_ATOMS: atom_id res chain seq x y z
N MET A 1 31.82 -0.12 -13.87
CA MET A 1 30.79 -0.23 -14.93
C MET A 1 31.48 -0.63 -16.23
N GLU A 2 30.89 -1.52 -17.02
CA GLU A 2 31.48 -1.94 -18.31
C GLU A 2 31.41 -0.83 -19.36
N GLY A 3 32.30 -0.90 -20.36
CA GLY A 3 32.30 0.04 -21.48
C GLY A 3 32.86 1.44 -21.18
N LEU A 4 33.36 1.69 -19.96
CA LEU A 4 34.07 2.91 -19.62
C LEU A 4 35.37 3.05 -20.46
N PRO A 5 35.77 4.27 -20.84
CA PRO A 5 36.99 4.49 -21.60
C PRO A 5 38.23 4.08 -20.78
N SER A 6 39.35 3.84 -21.48
CA SER A 6 40.64 3.69 -20.82
C SER A 6 41.01 4.96 -20.04
N GLY A 7 41.78 4.79 -18.97
CA GLY A 7 42.18 5.87 -18.06
C GLY A 7 41.13 6.26 -17.02
N THR A 8 40.01 5.55 -16.94
CA THR A 8 38.96 5.83 -15.94
C THR A 8 39.47 5.50 -14.54
N VAL A 9 39.37 6.46 -13.62
CA VAL A 9 39.74 6.29 -12.21
C VAL A 9 38.71 5.42 -11.50
N LEU A 10 39.18 4.35 -10.85
CA LEU A 10 38.36 3.41 -10.08
C LEU A 10 38.37 3.71 -8.58
N GLY A 11 39.41 4.38 -8.10
CA GLY A 11 39.62 4.72 -6.68
C GLY A 11 41.11 4.88 -6.39
N ALA A 12 41.46 4.94 -5.11
CA ALA A 12 42.85 4.93 -4.67
C ALA A 12 43.04 3.91 -3.53
N VAL A 13 44.17 3.23 -3.53
CA VAL A 13 44.62 2.40 -2.41
C VAL A 13 45.47 3.26 -1.48
N THR A 14 45.25 3.12 -0.17
CA THR A 14 45.97 3.87 0.84
C THR A 14 46.58 2.94 1.88
N ALA A 15 47.85 3.14 2.17
CA ALA A 15 48.59 2.56 3.27
C ALA A 15 49.34 3.69 4.00
N LYS A 16 49.64 3.47 5.28
CA LYS A 16 50.30 4.45 6.13
C LYS A 16 51.46 3.78 6.84
N ASP A 17 52.64 4.38 6.72
CA ASP A 17 53.83 4.03 7.48
C ASP A 17 54.05 5.07 8.59
N PRO A 18 54.29 4.65 9.85
CA PRO A 18 54.52 5.56 10.96
C PRO A 18 55.92 6.21 10.98
N ASP A 19 56.87 5.76 10.15
CA ASP A 19 58.24 6.28 10.13
C ASP A 19 58.35 7.65 9.43
N GLU A 20 59.42 8.39 9.75
CA GLU A 20 59.71 9.70 9.14
C GLU A 20 60.71 9.59 7.97
N GLY A 21 60.58 10.49 6.98
CA GLY A 21 61.48 10.56 5.83
C GLY A 21 61.20 9.49 4.76
N GLU A 22 62.24 9.07 4.03
CA GLU A 22 62.15 8.05 2.97
C GLU A 22 61.62 6.69 3.49
N ASN A 23 61.90 6.37 4.75
CA ASN A 23 61.38 5.16 5.39
C ASN A 23 59.86 5.19 5.60
N GLY A 24 59.25 6.37 5.65
CA GLY A 24 57.79 6.53 5.70
C GLY A 24 57.12 6.59 4.32
N THR A 25 57.91 6.57 3.23
CA THR A 25 57.40 6.72 1.86
C THR A 25 56.97 5.36 1.31
N VAL A 26 55.66 5.19 1.12
CA VAL A 26 55.06 3.93 0.69
C VAL A 26 54.89 3.86 -0.82
N TYR A 27 55.31 2.76 -1.41
CA TYR A 27 55.12 2.43 -2.82
C TYR A 27 54.14 1.27 -3.01
N TYR A 28 53.22 1.44 -3.96
CA TYR A 28 52.21 0.45 -4.28
C TYR A 28 52.58 -0.33 -5.53
N SER A 29 52.37 -1.65 -5.49
CA SER A 29 52.46 -2.54 -6.64
C SER A 29 51.24 -3.45 -6.73
N LEU A 30 50.83 -3.76 -7.96
CA LEU A 30 49.67 -4.60 -8.25
C LEU A 30 50.13 -5.87 -8.94
N THR A 31 49.80 -7.03 -8.39
CA THR A 31 50.12 -8.34 -8.98
C THR A 31 48.88 -9.21 -9.11
N GLY A 32 48.79 -9.98 -10.19
CA GLY A 32 47.70 -10.92 -10.39
C GLY A 32 47.31 -11.10 -11.86
N PRO A 33 46.36 -11.99 -12.14
CA PRO A 33 45.96 -12.33 -13.50
C PRO A 33 45.28 -11.16 -14.20
N ARG A 34 45.77 -10.83 -15.39
CA ARG A 34 45.29 -9.72 -16.22
C ARG A 34 45.52 -8.32 -15.61
N ALA A 35 46.57 -8.18 -14.79
CA ALA A 35 46.94 -6.90 -14.18
C ALA A 35 47.23 -5.82 -15.23
N GLU A 36 47.65 -6.18 -16.46
CA GLU A 36 47.84 -5.25 -17.58
C GLU A 36 46.58 -4.49 -18.00
N ARG A 37 45.39 -4.94 -17.57
CA ARG A 37 44.12 -4.25 -17.81
C ARG A 37 43.89 -3.07 -16.84
N PHE A 38 44.76 -2.91 -15.84
CA PHE A 38 44.68 -1.88 -14.81
C PHE A 38 46.05 -1.21 -14.64
N SER A 39 46.05 0.04 -14.17
CA SER A 39 47.27 0.73 -13.77
C SER A 39 47.09 1.26 -12.36
N LEU A 40 48.07 0.96 -11.49
CA LEU A 40 48.13 1.47 -10.13
C LEU A 40 49.30 2.45 -10.06
N HIS A 41 49.01 3.69 -9.67
CA HIS A 41 50.03 4.71 -9.53
C HIS A 41 50.89 4.40 -8.29
N PRO A 42 52.23 4.33 -8.42
CA PRO A 42 53.08 3.78 -7.38
C PRO A 42 53.18 4.63 -6.11
N THR A 43 52.98 5.96 -6.18
CA THR A 43 53.02 6.85 -5.00
C THR A 43 51.66 7.33 -4.52
N SER A 44 50.78 7.79 -5.42
CA SER A 44 49.43 8.23 -5.06
C SER A 44 48.45 7.08 -4.76
N GLY A 45 48.76 5.84 -5.15
CA GLY A 45 47.86 4.70 -5.01
C GLY A 45 46.63 4.76 -5.93
N GLU A 46 46.57 5.72 -6.86
CA GLU A 46 45.43 5.88 -7.77
C GLU A 46 45.33 4.71 -8.75
N LEU A 47 44.18 4.05 -8.78
CA LEU A 47 43.89 2.90 -9.62
C LEU A 47 43.04 3.32 -10.82
N ARG A 48 43.51 3.01 -12.03
CA ARG A 48 42.83 3.30 -13.29
C ARG A 48 42.63 2.06 -14.14
N THR A 49 41.65 2.12 -15.04
CA THR A 49 41.54 1.14 -16.14
C THR A 49 42.59 1.43 -17.22
N ALA A 50 43.32 0.41 -17.67
CA ALA A 50 44.22 0.55 -18.82
C ALA A 50 43.49 0.35 -20.16
N SER A 51 42.32 -0.30 -20.14
CA SER A 51 41.49 -0.58 -21.31
C SER A 51 40.01 -0.72 -20.92
N PRO A 52 39.07 -0.54 -21.88
CA PRO A 52 37.67 -0.79 -21.63
C PRO A 52 37.43 -2.21 -21.14
N LEU A 53 36.58 -2.36 -20.12
CA LEU A 53 36.23 -3.66 -19.53
C LEU A 53 34.84 -4.08 -19.98
N ARG A 54 34.65 -5.38 -20.25
CA ARG A 54 33.35 -5.98 -20.59
C ARG A 54 33.01 -7.08 -19.59
N SER A 55 31.80 -7.03 -19.04
CA SER A 55 31.33 -8.03 -18.07
C SER A 55 31.24 -9.42 -18.69
N ALA A 56 30.91 -9.50 -19.99
CA ALA A 56 30.82 -10.75 -20.74
C ALA A 56 32.20 -11.42 -20.94
N GLU A 57 33.28 -10.64 -20.99
CA GLU A 57 34.64 -11.19 -21.05
C GLU A 57 35.08 -11.72 -19.68
N ARG A 58 34.85 -10.91 -18.64
CA ARG A 58 35.21 -11.23 -17.26
C ARG A 58 34.47 -10.32 -16.30
N ALA A 59 33.62 -10.91 -15.47
CA ALA A 59 32.83 -10.16 -14.48
C ALA A 59 33.66 -9.74 -13.25
N GLU A 60 34.82 -10.36 -13.03
CA GLU A 60 35.60 -10.17 -11.80
C GLU A 60 37.11 -10.35 -11.99
N TYR A 61 37.87 -9.45 -11.37
CA TYR A 61 39.32 -9.46 -11.28
C TYR A 61 39.75 -9.47 -9.82
N VAL A 62 40.75 -10.27 -9.51
CA VAL A 62 41.28 -10.44 -8.15
C VAL A 62 42.78 -10.24 -8.25
N PHE A 63 43.30 -9.30 -7.46
CA PHE A 63 44.70 -8.90 -7.43
C PHE A 63 45.22 -8.92 -6.00
N SER A 64 46.54 -9.04 -5.87
CA SER A 64 47.28 -8.76 -4.65
C SER A 64 47.94 -7.39 -4.79
N VAL A 65 47.60 -6.46 -3.91
CA VAL A 65 48.24 -5.15 -3.82
C VAL A 65 49.26 -5.21 -2.69
N THR A 66 50.51 -4.85 -3.00
CA THR A 66 51.58 -4.76 -2.01
C THR A 66 51.96 -3.30 -1.80
N ALA A 67 51.96 -2.87 -0.55
CA ALA A 67 52.50 -1.59 -0.09
C ALA A 67 53.84 -1.87 0.58
N ALA A 68 54.91 -1.23 0.10
CA ALA A 68 56.27 -1.42 0.63
C ALA A 68 56.91 -0.06 0.93
N ASP A 69 57.66 0.01 2.02
CA ASP A 69 58.48 1.17 2.37
C ASP A 69 59.85 1.13 1.64
N HIS A 70 60.66 2.16 1.85
CA HIS A 70 62.02 2.27 1.33
C HIS A 70 63.10 2.00 2.40
N GLY A 71 62.73 1.35 3.50
CA GLY A 71 63.61 1.03 4.63
C GLY A 71 64.71 0.01 4.27
N THR A 72 65.71 -0.12 5.13
CA THR A 72 66.75 -1.16 4.99
C THR A 72 66.94 -1.88 6.33
N PRO A 73 66.38 -3.08 6.54
CA PRO A 73 65.57 -3.86 5.60
C PRO A 73 64.17 -3.25 5.38
N GLY A 74 63.65 -3.32 4.16
CA GLY A 74 62.33 -2.76 3.83
C GLY A 74 61.19 -3.66 4.30
N LEU A 75 60.11 -3.06 4.81
CA LEU A 75 58.90 -3.76 5.22
C LEU A 75 57.82 -3.63 4.15
N SER A 76 56.96 -4.64 4.07
CA SER A 76 55.83 -4.64 3.14
C SER A 76 54.61 -5.32 3.72
N SER A 77 53.45 -4.89 3.24
CA SER A 77 52.15 -5.49 3.55
C SER A 77 51.39 -5.76 2.26
N THR A 78 50.67 -6.88 2.22
CA THR A 78 49.88 -7.28 1.04
C THR A 78 48.42 -7.43 1.41
N CYS A 79 47.54 -6.90 0.57
CA CYS A 79 46.09 -7.08 0.69
C CYS A 79 45.47 -7.56 -0.63
N GLN A 80 44.28 -8.16 -0.55
CA GLN A 80 43.55 -8.62 -1.73
C GLN A 80 42.61 -7.52 -2.25
N LEU A 81 42.74 -7.18 -3.53
CA LEU A 81 41.88 -6.23 -4.23
C LEU A 81 40.96 -6.98 -5.19
N ARG A 82 39.66 -6.77 -5.08
CA ARG A 82 38.63 -7.38 -5.95
C ARG A 82 37.92 -6.30 -6.74
N ILE A 83 38.02 -6.36 -8.07
CA ILE A 83 37.38 -5.42 -9.01
C ILE A 83 36.30 -6.15 -9.78
N GLN A 84 35.08 -5.63 -9.76
CA GLN A 84 33.96 -6.22 -10.48
C GLN A 84 33.48 -5.35 -11.63
N VAL A 85 33.18 -6.00 -12.75
CA VAL A 85 32.70 -5.35 -13.96
C VAL A 85 31.19 -5.53 -14.05
N LEU A 86 30.47 -4.47 -13.70
CA LEU A 86 29.01 -4.43 -13.80
C LEU A 86 28.59 -4.24 -15.26
N SER A 87 27.73 -5.12 -15.77
CA SER A 87 27.20 -5.00 -17.13
C SER A 87 26.33 -3.75 -17.30
N SER A 88 26.32 -3.16 -18.50
CA SER A 88 25.45 -2.04 -18.87
C SER A 88 23.96 -2.43 -18.83
N SER A 89 23.64 -3.72 -19.03
CA SER A 89 22.32 -4.29 -18.76
C SER A 89 21.92 -4.27 -17.27
N ARG A 90 22.90 -4.17 -16.36
CA ARG A 90 22.70 -3.99 -14.92
C ARG A 90 22.83 -2.53 -14.47
N ALA A 91 23.46 -1.67 -15.28
CA ALA A 91 23.54 -0.24 -15.03
C ALA A 91 22.26 0.50 -15.44
N ASN A 92 21.52 -0.06 -16.38
CA ASN A 92 20.09 0.15 -16.53
C ASN A 92 19.39 -1.13 -16.07
N PRO A 93 19.25 -1.39 -14.75
CA PRO A 93 18.18 -2.28 -14.37
C PRO A 93 16.94 -1.56 -14.91
N LYS A 94 16.25 -2.13 -15.92
CA LYS A 94 14.82 -1.85 -16.02
C LYS A 94 14.35 -2.01 -14.58
N PRO A 95 13.80 -0.97 -13.93
CA PRO A 95 13.46 -1.11 -12.53
C PRO A 95 12.62 -2.37 -12.48
N ASN A 96 13.10 -3.38 -11.76
CA ASN A 96 12.41 -4.66 -11.66
C ASN A 96 11.22 -4.37 -10.75
N VAL A 97 10.28 -3.58 -11.27
CA VAL A 97 9.11 -3.11 -10.56
C VAL A 97 8.20 -4.30 -10.49
N LEU A 98 8.31 -5.02 -9.38
CA LEU A 98 7.35 -6.03 -9.04
C LEU A 98 6.06 -5.29 -8.66
N SER A 99 5.02 -5.46 -9.46
CA SER A 99 3.69 -4.96 -9.14
C SER A 99 2.94 -6.03 -8.34
N MET A 100 2.46 -5.66 -7.16
CA MET A 100 1.65 -6.50 -6.29
C MET A 100 0.32 -5.81 -6.02
N THR A 101 -0.75 -6.60 -5.90
CA THR A 101 -2.07 -6.09 -5.53
C THR A 101 -2.53 -6.75 -4.24
N LEU A 102 -3.09 -5.95 -3.34
CA LEU A 102 -3.63 -6.38 -2.06
C LEU A 102 -5.03 -5.82 -1.89
N ASN A 103 -5.97 -6.68 -1.48
CA ASN A 103 -7.34 -6.29 -1.23
C ASN A 103 -7.57 -6.23 0.28
N THR A 104 -8.16 -5.15 0.76
CA THR A 104 -8.58 -5.00 2.15
C THR A 104 -10.01 -4.46 2.19
N VAL A 105 -10.68 -4.52 3.34
CA VAL A 105 -12.05 -4.03 3.51
C VAL A 105 -12.01 -2.82 4.43
N GLU A 106 -12.90 -1.85 4.22
CA GLU A 106 -13.06 -0.77 5.20
C GLU A 106 -13.59 -1.28 6.55
N GLY A 107 -13.33 -0.54 7.62
CA GLY A 107 -13.67 -0.96 8.99
C GLY A 107 -12.74 -2.01 9.61
N VAL A 108 -11.66 -2.42 8.94
CA VAL A 108 -10.56 -3.17 9.57
C VAL A 108 -9.91 -2.31 10.65
N SER A 109 -9.69 -2.89 11.84
CA SER A 109 -9.11 -2.16 12.96
C SER A 109 -7.64 -1.81 12.72
N PRO A 110 -7.19 -0.59 13.08
CA PRO A 110 -5.77 -0.24 13.11
C PRO A 110 -4.95 -1.25 13.94
N GLY A 111 -3.75 -1.56 13.48
CA GLY A 111 -2.85 -2.60 14.00
C GLY A 111 -2.99 -3.95 13.31
N SER A 112 -4.01 -4.16 12.48
CA SER A 112 -4.20 -5.40 11.74
C SER A 112 -3.18 -5.56 10.60
N VAL A 113 -2.73 -6.81 10.36
CA VAL A 113 -1.95 -7.15 9.17
C VAL A 113 -2.92 -7.36 8.00
N ILE A 114 -2.73 -6.60 6.92
CA ILE A 114 -3.57 -6.67 5.72
C ILE A 114 -2.93 -7.52 4.61
N GLY A 115 -1.63 -7.80 4.71
CA GLY A 115 -0.92 -8.75 3.85
C GLY A 115 0.60 -8.62 3.95
N SER A 116 1.32 -9.04 2.92
CA SER A 116 2.79 -9.11 2.94
C SER A 116 3.37 -8.83 1.56
N VAL A 117 4.51 -8.13 1.50
CA VAL A 117 5.21 -7.77 0.25
C VAL A 117 6.27 -8.80 -0.15
N ARG A 118 6.29 -9.96 0.51
CA ARG A 118 7.22 -11.05 0.17
C ARG A 118 6.84 -11.70 -1.17
N PRO A 119 7.81 -12.04 -2.02
CA PRO A 119 7.57 -12.85 -3.21
C PRO A 119 6.97 -14.21 -2.83
N HIS A 120 5.94 -14.64 -3.58
CA HIS A 120 5.21 -15.89 -3.32
C HIS A 120 6.15 -17.13 -3.30
N ASP A 121 7.25 -17.09 -4.05
CA ASP A 121 8.24 -18.17 -4.13
C ASP A 121 9.19 -18.26 -2.92
N GLN A 122 9.18 -17.26 -2.02
CA GLN A 122 10.07 -17.23 -0.85
C GLN A 122 9.40 -17.70 0.45
N HIS A 123 8.23 -18.33 0.37
CA HIS A 123 7.49 -18.75 1.56
C HIS A 123 8.16 -19.84 2.41
N GLN A 124 9.27 -20.48 1.99
CA GLN A 124 9.84 -21.61 2.75
C GLN A 124 11.37 -21.77 2.79
N ALA A 125 12.18 -20.79 2.39
CA ALA A 125 13.64 -20.97 2.42
C ALA A 125 14.39 -19.82 3.11
N ASN A 126 14.66 -20.00 4.40
CA ASN A 126 15.86 -19.55 5.12
C ASN A 126 16.47 -18.19 4.72
N VAL A 127 15.68 -17.12 4.64
CA VAL A 127 16.24 -15.77 4.74
C VAL A 127 16.49 -15.54 6.22
N LEU A 128 17.76 -15.45 6.63
CA LEU A 128 18.10 -15.11 8.01
C LEU A 128 17.53 -13.73 8.33
N GLU A 129 16.94 -13.56 9.51
CA GLU A 129 16.38 -12.28 9.95
C GLU A 129 17.40 -11.15 9.73
N GLY A 130 16.98 -10.08 9.06
CA GLY A 130 17.83 -8.90 8.80
C GLY A 130 18.65 -8.93 7.51
N GLN A 131 18.64 -10.03 6.74
CA GLN A 131 19.27 -10.05 5.42
C GLN A 131 18.46 -9.34 4.34
N VAL A 132 17.14 -9.24 4.48
CA VAL A 132 16.30 -8.47 3.56
C VAL A 132 15.60 -7.38 4.35
N THR A 133 15.62 -6.14 3.84
CA THR A 133 14.94 -5.02 4.48
C THR A 133 13.97 -4.33 3.53
N TYR A 134 12.84 -3.90 4.08
CA TYR A 134 11.76 -3.24 3.36
C TYR A 134 11.64 -1.78 3.83
N LEU A 135 11.62 -0.84 2.90
CA LEU A 135 11.48 0.59 3.20
C LEU A 135 10.43 1.22 2.27
N VAL A 136 9.43 1.87 2.84
CA VAL A 136 8.48 2.66 2.05
C VAL A 136 9.17 3.97 1.63
N VAL A 137 9.36 4.17 0.33
CA VAL A 137 10.08 5.32 -0.24
C VAL A 137 9.14 6.34 -0.92
N GLY A 138 7.86 6.00 -1.06
CA GLY A 138 6.86 6.91 -1.60
C GLY A 138 5.53 6.23 -1.89
N GLY A 139 4.62 6.93 -2.56
CA GLY A 139 3.30 6.41 -2.87
C GLY A 139 2.23 7.50 -2.92
N THR A 140 0.96 7.08 -2.96
CA THR A 140 -0.21 7.95 -2.80
C THR A 140 -0.66 8.08 -1.35
N ASP A 141 -0.20 7.19 -0.45
CA ASP A 141 -0.51 7.26 0.98
C ASP A 141 0.30 8.39 1.66
N ARG A 142 -0.29 9.58 1.72
CA ARG A 142 0.34 10.76 2.34
C ARG A 142 0.14 10.83 3.85
N ASP A 143 -0.89 10.17 4.35
CA ASP A 143 -1.31 10.25 5.75
C ASP A 143 -0.62 9.20 6.63
N GLY A 144 0.14 8.27 6.02
CA GLY A 144 0.77 7.15 6.71
C GLY A 144 -0.28 6.15 7.19
N THR A 145 -1.26 5.87 6.33
CA THR A 145 -2.35 4.90 6.56
C THR A 145 -1.79 3.49 6.68
N PHE A 146 -0.72 3.18 5.95
CA PHE A 146 -0.07 1.88 5.94
C PHE A 146 1.36 1.94 6.43
N MET A 147 1.81 0.87 7.07
CA MET A 147 3.19 0.67 7.49
C MET A 147 3.67 -0.70 7.04
N VAL A 148 4.91 -0.77 6.53
CA VAL A 148 5.55 -2.04 6.18
C VAL A 148 6.58 -2.36 7.24
N ASP A 149 6.51 -3.55 7.85
CA ASP A 149 7.52 -4.00 8.79
C ASP A 149 8.85 -4.17 8.06
N ARG A 150 9.88 -3.49 8.58
CA ARG A 150 11.19 -3.39 7.94
C ARG A 150 11.87 -4.74 7.77
N LEU A 151 11.64 -5.70 8.67
CA LEU A 151 12.33 -7.00 8.70
C LEU A 151 11.45 -8.12 8.16
N LYS A 152 10.14 -8.05 8.44
CA LYS A 152 9.17 -9.06 8.04
C LYS A 152 8.54 -8.75 6.68
N GLY A 153 8.47 -7.50 6.24
CA GLY A 153 7.74 -7.15 5.03
C GLY A 153 6.22 -7.37 5.16
N ASP A 154 5.70 -7.48 6.39
CA ASP A 154 4.27 -7.54 6.64
C ASP A 154 3.70 -6.12 6.58
N VAL A 155 2.54 -5.97 5.94
CA VAL A 155 1.87 -4.68 5.74
C VAL A 155 0.79 -4.53 6.80
N TYR A 156 0.93 -3.50 7.62
CA TYR A 156 0.05 -3.15 8.72
C TYR A 156 -0.80 -1.95 8.38
N LEU A 157 -2.05 -2.00 8.83
CA LEU A 157 -2.92 -0.84 8.85
C LEU A 157 -2.63 0.01 10.08
N VAL A 158 -2.33 1.29 9.92
CA VAL A 158 -2.03 2.22 11.03
C VAL A 158 -3.21 3.16 11.32
N ARG A 159 -4.01 3.48 10.30
CA ARG A 159 -5.18 4.34 10.40
C ARG A 159 -6.43 3.62 9.89
N GLU A 160 -7.59 4.06 10.35
CA GLU A 160 -8.85 3.52 9.86
C GLU A 160 -9.02 3.79 8.37
N LEU A 161 -9.57 2.81 7.65
CA LEU A 161 -9.94 2.95 6.25
C LEU A 161 -11.39 3.40 6.15
N ASP A 162 -11.62 4.31 5.22
CA ASP A 162 -12.90 4.88 4.86
C ASP A 162 -12.92 4.90 3.33
N TYR A 163 -13.79 4.06 2.76
CA TYR A 163 -13.86 3.84 1.32
C TYR A 163 -14.28 5.11 0.57
N GLU A 164 -15.20 5.90 1.14
CA GLU A 164 -15.67 7.17 0.58
C GLU A 164 -14.56 8.23 0.51
N LYS A 165 -13.61 8.22 1.45
CA LYS A 165 -12.44 9.10 1.40
C LYS A 165 -11.37 8.63 0.41
N GLY A 166 -11.19 7.32 0.28
CA GLY A 166 -10.17 6.77 -0.60
C GLY A 166 -10.26 5.26 -0.75
N SER A 167 -10.53 4.82 -1.98
CA SER A 167 -10.71 3.40 -2.32
C SER A 167 -9.46 2.72 -2.87
N ARG A 168 -8.40 3.49 -3.20
CA ARG A 168 -7.17 2.93 -3.78
C ARG A 168 -5.92 3.66 -3.32
N TYR A 169 -4.94 2.89 -2.86
CA TYR A 169 -3.65 3.39 -2.41
C TYR A 169 -2.52 2.71 -3.17
N ARG A 170 -1.39 3.40 -3.29
CA ARG A 170 -0.18 2.88 -3.90
C ARG A 170 0.99 3.16 -2.99
N LEU A 171 1.78 2.13 -2.69
CA LEU A 171 3.06 2.25 -1.99
C LEU A 171 4.19 1.88 -2.94
N HIS A 172 5.27 2.66 -2.90
CA HIS A 172 6.55 2.35 -3.52
C HIS A 172 7.50 1.89 -2.42
N ILE A 173 7.93 0.65 -2.49
CA ILE A 173 8.70 -0.02 -1.44
C ILE A 173 10.05 -0.41 -2.01
N GLU A 174 11.13 0.10 -1.45
CA GLU A 174 12.47 -0.37 -1.74
C GLU A 174 12.75 -1.65 -0.92
N VAL A 175 13.16 -2.70 -1.62
CA VAL A 175 13.56 -3.98 -1.02
C VAL A 175 15.04 -4.16 -1.24
N SER A 176 15.81 -4.18 -0.15
CA SER A 176 17.26 -4.38 -0.17
C SER A 176 17.60 -5.78 0.33
N ASP A 177 18.17 -6.61 -0.54
CA ASP A 177 18.63 -7.96 -0.23
C ASP A 177 20.14 -7.99 0.01
N PHE A 178 20.54 -8.07 1.29
CA PHE A 178 21.90 -8.24 1.80
C PHE A 178 22.31 -9.71 2.03
N SER A 179 21.45 -10.69 1.70
CA SER A 179 21.80 -12.13 1.83
C SER A 179 22.92 -12.55 0.87
N ARG A 180 23.17 -11.73 -0.16
CA ARG A 180 24.18 -11.95 -1.18
C ARG A 180 25.40 -11.07 -0.91
N ALA A 181 26.57 -11.53 -1.32
CA ALA A 181 27.82 -10.75 -1.28
C ALA A 181 27.73 -9.39 -2.02
N PHE A 182 26.71 -9.23 -2.87
CA PHE A 182 26.36 -7.99 -3.56
C PHE A 182 24.91 -7.64 -3.22
N PRO A 183 24.68 -6.59 -2.41
CA PRO A 183 23.32 -6.23 -2.06
C PRO A 183 22.57 -5.77 -3.30
N SER A 184 21.37 -6.30 -3.48
CA SER A 184 20.51 -5.94 -4.60
C SER A 184 19.29 -5.19 -4.07
N SER A 185 19.12 -3.95 -4.52
CA SER A 185 17.88 -3.18 -4.27
C SER A 185 16.98 -3.23 -5.49
N HIS A 186 15.68 -3.44 -5.28
CA HIS A 186 14.65 -3.28 -6.30
C HIS A 186 13.42 -2.58 -5.73
N LEU A 187 12.67 -1.91 -6.61
CA LEU A 187 11.45 -1.20 -6.24
C LEU A 187 10.24 -2.13 -6.41
N VAL A 188 9.36 -2.17 -5.44
CA VAL A 188 8.07 -2.87 -5.49
C VAL A 188 6.96 -1.82 -5.49
N GLN A 189 6.03 -1.93 -6.44
CA GLN A 189 4.80 -1.15 -6.44
C GLN A 189 3.68 -2.00 -5.85
N LEU A 190 3.18 -1.63 -4.68
CA LEU A 190 2.03 -2.26 -4.04
C LEU A 190 0.79 -1.40 -4.28
N ASP A 191 -0.15 -1.90 -5.07
CA ASP A 191 -1.50 -1.32 -5.22
C ASP A 191 -2.44 -1.97 -4.18
N ILE A 192 -3.07 -1.15 -3.34
CA ILE A 192 -4.00 -1.58 -2.30
C ILE A 192 -5.40 -1.11 -2.69
N ASP A 193 -6.30 -2.06 -2.92
CA ASP A 193 -7.70 -1.80 -3.25
C ASP A 193 -8.56 -2.02 -1.99
N VAL A 194 -9.28 -0.97 -1.58
CA VAL A 194 -10.21 -1.01 -0.45
C VAL A 194 -11.58 -1.42 -0.96
N GLN A 195 -12.17 -2.42 -0.32
CA GLN A 195 -13.52 -2.86 -0.56
C GLN A 195 -14.48 -2.13 0.37
N ASP A 196 -15.51 -1.59 -0.25
CA ASP A 196 -16.66 -0.96 0.36
C ASP A 196 -17.42 -1.94 1.25
N SER A 197 -17.76 -1.52 2.46
CA SER A 197 -18.61 -2.19 3.42
C SER A 197 -19.75 -1.25 3.77
N ASN A 198 -21.00 -1.72 3.66
CA ASN A 198 -22.16 -0.87 3.95
C ASN A 198 -22.24 -0.50 5.45
N ASP A 199 -21.57 0.58 5.83
CA ASP A 199 -21.54 1.14 7.18
C ASP A 199 -22.46 2.37 7.32
N HIS A 200 -22.93 2.90 6.19
CA HIS A 200 -23.91 3.95 6.12
C HIS A 200 -25.34 3.43 6.36
N ALA A 201 -26.09 4.19 7.15
CA ALA A 201 -27.49 3.88 7.41
C ALA A 201 -28.36 4.47 6.29
N PRO A 202 -29.38 3.75 5.78
CA PRO A 202 -30.30 4.30 4.81
C PRO A 202 -31.02 5.52 5.39
N GLN A 203 -31.04 6.62 4.65
CA GLN A 203 -31.67 7.87 5.04
C GLN A 203 -32.92 8.13 4.18
N PHE A 204 -34.03 8.49 4.83
CA PHE A 204 -35.20 8.98 4.10
C PHE A 204 -34.90 10.32 3.43
N THR A 205 -35.41 10.50 2.22
CA THR A 205 -35.24 11.71 1.41
C THR A 205 -35.87 12.96 2.03
N GLU A 206 -36.87 12.80 2.91
CA GLU A 206 -37.61 13.87 3.56
C GLU A 206 -37.81 13.58 5.06
N ASP A 207 -37.82 14.64 5.90
CA ASP A 207 -38.13 14.58 7.33
C ASP A 207 -38.57 15.97 7.86
N PRO A 208 -39.80 16.13 8.39
CA PRO A 208 -40.87 15.13 8.48
C PRO A 208 -41.55 14.89 7.12
N VAL A 209 -41.99 13.66 6.87
CA VAL A 209 -42.89 13.37 5.73
C VAL A 209 -44.31 13.73 6.14
N THR A 210 -44.95 14.63 5.38
CA THR A 210 -46.36 15.01 5.54
C THR A 210 -47.17 14.47 4.36
N ILE A 211 -48.18 13.63 4.64
CA ILE A 211 -49.04 13.06 3.59
C ILE A 211 -50.47 13.53 3.83
N VAL A 212 -51.10 14.02 2.76
CA VAL A 212 -52.49 14.45 2.73
C VAL A 212 -53.33 13.38 2.05
N ILE A 213 -54.35 12.89 2.76
CA ILE A 213 -55.27 11.87 2.25
C ILE A 213 -56.63 12.55 1.99
N PRO A 214 -57.14 12.54 0.75
CA PRO A 214 -58.46 13.06 0.46
C PRO A 214 -59.53 12.09 1.02
N GLU A 215 -60.61 12.64 1.55
CA GLU A 215 -61.70 11.89 2.22
C GLU A 215 -62.40 10.86 1.32
N ASN A 216 -62.37 11.08 0.00
CA ASN A 216 -62.99 10.21 -0.99
C ASN A 216 -62.10 9.03 -1.43
N MET A 217 -60.91 8.89 -0.85
CA MET A 217 -59.98 7.82 -1.19
C MET A 217 -60.58 6.44 -0.85
N GLU A 218 -60.49 5.50 -1.79
CA GLU A 218 -61.05 4.16 -1.62
C GLU A 218 -60.16 3.27 -0.73
N PRO A 219 -60.74 2.36 0.08
CA PRO A 219 -59.96 1.36 0.81
C PRO A 219 -59.10 0.54 -0.15
N GLY A 220 -57.85 0.28 0.24
CA GLY A 220 -56.87 -0.42 -0.59
C GLY A 220 -56.06 0.48 -1.53
N ALA A 221 -56.32 1.79 -1.59
CA ALA A 221 -55.48 2.74 -2.32
C ALA A 221 -54.08 2.86 -1.67
N SER A 222 -53.06 3.01 -2.52
CA SER A 222 -51.68 3.27 -2.10
C SER A 222 -51.51 4.74 -1.74
N ILE A 223 -51.29 5.03 -0.46
CA ILE A 223 -51.24 6.39 0.08
C ILE A 223 -49.88 7.04 -0.17
N TYR A 224 -48.80 6.31 0.12
CA TYR A 224 -47.43 6.82 -0.01
C TYR A 224 -46.44 5.68 -0.12
N THR A 225 -45.34 5.92 -0.83
CA THR A 225 -44.22 5.00 -0.95
C THR A 225 -43.01 5.65 -0.32
N PHE A 226 -42.55 5.10 0.80
CA PHE A 226 -41.30 5.58 1.39
C PHE A 226 -40.13 5.26 0.48
N GLN A 227 -39.27 6.26 0.28
CA GLN A 227 -38.00 6.11 -0.39
C GLN A 227 -36.90 6.43 0.60
N ALA A 228 -35.84 5.63 0.56
CA ALA A 228 -34.61 5.89 1.27
C ALA A 228 -33.44 5.71 0.33
N VAL A 229 -32.47 6.59 0.50
CA VAL A 229 -31.20 6.56 -0.20
C VAL A 229 -30.13 6.16 0.80
N ASP A 230 -29.24 5.31 0.35
CA ASP A 230 -27.99 5.01 1.02
C ASP A 230 -26.88 5.61 0.16
N GLN A 231 -25.88 6.23 0.78
CA GLN A 231 -24.89 7.02 0.05
C GLN A 231 -23.98 6.15 -0.82
N VAL A 232 -24.00 4.83 -0.61
CA VAL A 232 -23.26 3.86 -1.42
C VAL A 232 -24.06 3.44 -2.66
N GLY A 233 -24.04 4.31 -3.68
CA GLY A 233 -24.40 3.95 -5.05
C GLY A 233 -25.90 3.81 -5.33
N ASN A 234 -26.65 4.90 -5.20
CA ASN A 234 -27.97 5.12 -5.83
C ASN A 234 -28.97 3.94 -5.73
N ARG A 235 -28.90 3.16 -4.64
CA ARG A 235 -29.84 2.07 -4.40
C ARG A 235 -31.10 2.65 -3.79
N ILE A 236 -32.17 2.64 -4.59
CA ILE A 236 -33.52 2.91 -4.10
C ILE A 236 -33.94 1.69 -3.27
N TYR A 237 -33.94 1.84 -1.94
CA TYR A 237 -34.48 0.79 -1.07
C TYR A 237 -36.00 0.82 -1.17
N HIS A 238 -36.56 -0.11 -1.95
CA HIS A 238 -37.97 -0.46 -1.80
C HIS A 238 -38.12 -1.16 -0.46
N LEU A 239 -38.91 -0.58 0.45
CA LEU A 239 -39.20 -1.13 1.78
C LEU A 239 -39.75 -2.56 1.67
N HIS A 240 -38.88 -3.56 1.63
CA HIS A 240 -39.28 -4.95 1.66
C HIS A 240 -39.28 -5.37 3.14
N ARG A 241 -40.49 -5.39 3.73
CA ARG A 241 -40.82 -5.86 5.09
C ARG A 241 -40.48 -4.97 6.29
N SER A 242 -40.59 -3.65 6.21
CA SER A 242 -40.54 -2.80 7.43
C SER A 242 -41.80 -2.95 8.27
N CYS A 243 -41.70 -3.30 9.55
CA CYS A 243 -42.85 -3.38 10.46
C CYS A 243 -43.32 -1.95 10.79
N VAL A 244 -44.42 -1.50 10.16
CA VAL A 244 -45.07 -0.24 10.52
C VAL A 244 -45.92 -0.54 11.75
N VAL A 245 -45.52 -0.02 12.91
CA VAL A 245 -46.33 -0.12 14.14
C VAL A 245 -47.41 0.94 14.04
N LEU A 246 -48.60 0.51 13.66
CA LEU A 246 -49.75 1.39 13.61
C LEU A 246 -50.49 1.33 14.96
N THR A 247 -50.21 2.28 15.86
CA THR A 247 -51.06 2.71 16.99
C THR A 247 -52.54 3.09 16.69
N SER A 248 -53.01 3.18 15.43
CA SER A 248 -54.42 3.43 15.11
C SER A 248 -54.95 2.52 13.99
N GLY A 249 -56.15 1.96 14.17
CA GLY A 249 -56.64 0.81 13.40
C GLY A 249 -56.99 1.02 11.92
N SER A 250 -56.88 2.25 11.38
CA SER A 250 -57.46 2.64 10.08
C SER A 250 -56.51 2.60 8.89
N ILE A 251 -55.21 2.43 9.12
CA ILE A 251 -54.19 2.28 8.08
C ILE A 251 -53.58 0.88 8.25
N SER A 252 -53.10 0.28 7.17
CA SER A 252 -52.44 -1.03 7.23
C SER A 252 -51.21 -1.10 6.34
N ARG A 253 -50.29 -2.01 6.69
CA ARG A 253 -49.04 -2.22 5.95
C ARG A 253 -49.26 -3.16 4.77
N CYS A 254 -48.77 -2.78 3.58
CA CYS A 254 -48.57 -3.72 2.47
C CYS A 254 -47.36 -4.65 2.75
N PRO A 255 -47.51 -5.99 2.80
CA PRO A 255 -46.42 -6.90 3.18
C PRO A 255 -45.24 -6.96 2.20
N LEU A 256 -45.44 -6.52 0.95
CA LEU A 256 -44.53 -6.86 -0.17
C LEU A 256 -43.75 -5.67 -0.76
N ARG A 257 -44.09 -4.41 -0.48
CA ARG A 257 -43.48 -3.26 -1.18
C ARG A 257 -43.36 -1.96 -0.40
N GLY A 258 -43.68 -1.95 0.90
CA GLY A 258 -43.43 -0.76 1.71
C GLY A 258 -44.39 0.40 1.52
N HIS A 259 -45.53 0.12 0.89
CA HIS A 259 -46.63 1.07 0.77
C HIS A 259 -47.46 1.13 2.05
N LEU A 260 -47.97 2.32 2.35
CA LEU A 260 -49.09 2.51 3.27
C LEU A 260 -50.41 2.33 2.50
N LEU A 261 -51.30 1.47 3.01
CA LEU A 261 -52.64 1.29 2.46
C LEU A 261 -53.70 1.86 3.39
N LEU A 262 -54.71 2.50 2.80
CA LEU A 262 -55.92 2.86 3.53
C LEU A 262 -56.72 1.59 3.83
N LYS A 263 -57.00 1.31 5.10
CA LYS A 263 -57.73 0.10 5.50
C LYS A 263 -59.24 0.31 5.50
N GLU A 264 -59.68 1.50 5.91
CA GLU A 264 -61.10 1.84 6.07
C GLU A 264 -61.32 3.29 5.62
N ARG A 265 -62.48 3.58 5.01
CA ARG A 265 -62.88 4.97 4.73
C ARG A 265 -63.12 5.68 6.05
N LYS A 266 -62.52 6.86 6.21
CA LYS A 266 -62.86 7.77 7.31
C LYS A 266 -63.75 8.87 6.80
N LEU A 267 -64.94 8.97 7.37
CA LEU A 267 -65.87 10.07 7.15
C LEU A 267 -65.76 11.03 8.35
N ASN A 268 -65.48 12.30 8.08
CA ASN A 268 -65.67 13.44 9.00
C ASN A 268 -64.98 13.38 10.36
N VAL A 269 -63.65 13.25 10.42
CA VAL A 269 -62.93 13.59 11.67
C VAL A 269 -61.55 14.18 11.37
N MET A 270 -61.35 15.47 11.65
CA MET A 270 -60.01 16.09 11.73
C MET A 270 -59.20 15.36 12.81
N LYS A 271 -58.40 14.36 12.43
CA LYS A 271 -57.54 13.60 13.33
C LYS A 271 -56.13 13.53 12.77
N TYR A 272 -55.21 14.22 13.43
CA TYR A 272 -53.78 14.04 13.20
C TYR A 272 -53.35 12.66 13.69
N HIS A 273 -52.64 11.92 12.84
CA HIS A 273 -52.06 10.63 13.20
C HIS A 273 -50.54 10.70 13.09
N PHE A 274 -49.88 10.39 14.20
CA PHE A 274 -48.42 10.33 14.30
C PHE A 274 -47.95 8.89 14.19
N TRP A 275 -46.94 8.66 13.38
CA TRP A 275 -46.35 7.33 13.20
C TRP A 275 -44.84 7.41 13.21
N SER A 276 -44.18 6.32 13.62
CA SER A 276 -42.73 6.18 13.48
C SER A 276 -42.42 5.07 12.48
N VAL A 277 -41.61 5.36 11.48
CA VAL A 277 -41.15 4.37 10.49
C VAL A 277 -39.69 4.05 10.74
N ILE A 278 -39.39 2.77 10.88
CA ILE A 278 -38.02 2.26 11.08
C ILE A 278 -37.60 1.49 9.83
N LEU A 279 -36.46 1.89 9.25
CA LEU A 279 -35.80 1.15 8.18
C LEU A 279 -34.75 0.22 8.77
N LYS A 280 -34.62 -0.95 8.15
CA LYS A 280 -33.56 -1.91 8.43
C LYS A 280 -33.00 -2.38 7.11
N ASP A 281 -31.69 -2.29 6.96
CA ASP A 281 -31.01 -2.99 5.87
C ASP A 281 -31.07 -4.51 6.13
N SER A 282 -31.17 -5.29 5.05
CA SER A 282 -31.40 -6.73 5.09
C SER A 282 -30.21 -7.57 4.59
N PHE A 283 -29.04 -6.96 4.35
CA PHE A 283 -27.84 -7.71 3.99
C PHE A 283 -26.67 -7.47 4.97
N TRP A 284 -26.14 -8.59 5.45
CA TRP A 284 -25.05 -8.78 6.44
C TRP A 284 -25.35 -8.56 7.92
N SER A 285 -24.92 -9.54 8.72
CA SER A 285 -25.44 -9.81 10.08
C SER A 285 -24.74 -9.05 11.20
N THR A 286 -23.83 -8.11 10.93
CA THR A 286 -22.91 -7.64 11.97
C THR A 286 -23.07 -6.20 12.45
N LYS A 287 -23.84 -5.32 11.80
CA LYS A 287 -24.23 -4.03 12.40
C LYS A 287 -25.67 -3.67 12.06
N ARG A 288 -26.54 -3.74 13.09
CA ARG A 288 -27.94 -3.29 13.02
C ARG A 288 -27.96 -1.75 13.04
N ASN A 289 -27.67 -1.10 11.92
CA ASN A 289 -27.92 0.33 11.80
C ASN A 289 -29.43 0.55 11.62
N LYS A 290 -30.06 1.20 12.62
CA LYS A 290 -31.48 1.53 12.63
C LYS A 290 -31.65 3.02 12.38
N GLY A 291 -32.28 3.39 11.28
CA GLY A 291 -32.87 4.72 11.14
C GLY A 291 -34.27 4.74 11.77
N SER A 292 -34.57 5.72 12.61
CA SER A 292 -35.90 5.95 13.21
C SER A 292 -36.35 7.37 12.86
N LYS A 293 -37.54 7.53 12.27
CA LYS A 293 -38.14 8.85 12.01
C LYS A 293 -39.60 8.90 12.42
N ASN A 294 -40.06 10.10 12.80
CA ASN A 294 -41.46 10.42 13.08
C ASN A 294 -42.10 11.03 11.82
N SER A 295 -43.31 10.62 11.46
CA SER A 295 -44.08 11.19 10.34
C SER A 295 -45.36 11.85 10.85
N LEU A 296 -45.72 12.97 10.20
CA LEU A 296 -46.94 13.74 10.46
C LEU A 296 -47.95 13.49 9.33
N LEU A 297 -49.23 13.36 9.64
CA LEU A 297 -50.30 13.30 8.64
C LEU A 297 -51.24 14.47 8.86
N GLU A 298 -51.46 15.27 7.82
CA GLU A 298 -52.46 16.33 7.77
C GLU A 298 -53.54 15.94 6.78
N GLU A 299 -54.78 15.77 7.23
CA GLU A 299 -55.94 15.61 6.35
C GLU A 299 -56.46 17.01 5.99
N LEU A 300 -56.57 17.30 4.68
CA LEU A 300 -57.23 18.51 4.19
C LEU A 300 -58.62 18.15 3.65
N ILE A 301 -59.55 19.05 3.96
CA ILE A 301 -60.99 19.01 3.62
C ILE A 301 -61.19 18.94 2.11
#